data_AF-A0A7W0XWA4-F1
#
_entry.id   AF-A0A7W0XWA4-F1
#
_cell.length_a   1.000
_cell.length_b   1.000
_cell.length_c   1.000
_cell.angle_alpha   90.00
_cell.angle_beta   90.00
_cell.angle_gamma   90.00
#
_symmetry.space_group_name_H-M   'P 1'
#
loop_
_entity.id
_entity.type
_entity.pdbx_description
1 polymer ?
#
loop_
_entity_poly.entity_id
_entity_poly.type
_entity_poly.pdbx_seq_one_letter_code
_entity_poly.pdbx_strand_id
1 'polypeptide(L)' 'LILGRRQLDRTLRTYAERYNRGRPHRALALATPLAEPQDPMPVSPRDFRRRDLLGGLIHEYHGVAA' A
#
# COMPACT_ATOMS: atom_id res chain seq x y z
N LEU A 1 2.14 -19.37 -1.57
CA LEU A 1 2.95 -19.77 -2.74
C LEU A 1 2.22 -19.38 -4.02
N ILE A 2 2.96 -19.04 -5.08
CA ILE A 2 2.41 -18.73 -6.41
C ILE A 2 2.38 -20.03 -7.21
N LEU A 3 1.17 -20.48 -7.56
CA LEU A 3 0.92 -21.81 -8.14
C LEU A 3 0.77 -21.81 -9.66
N GLY A 4 0.82 -20.64 -10.29
CA GLY A 4 0.73 -20.54 -11.75
C GLY A 4 0.76 -19.10 -12.27
N ARG A 5 0.82 -18.97 -13.60
CA ARG A 5 1.01 -17.69 -14.30
C ARG A 5 -0.04 -16.64 -13.95
N ARG A 6 -1.32 -17.00 -13.97
CA ARG A 6 -2.42 -16.08 -13.62
C ARG A 6 -2.28 -15.52 -12.20
N GLN A 7 -1.84 -16.36 -11.26
CA GLN A 7 -1.63 -15.94 -9.88
C GLN A 7 -0.39 -15.05 -9.76
N LEU A 8 0.68 -15.37 -10.50
CA LEU A 8 1.88 -14.53 -10.58
C LEU A 8 1.55 -13.14 -11.11
N ASP A 9 0.86 -13.05 -12.24
CA ASP A 9 0.53 -11.78 -12.88
C ASP A 9 -0.34 -10.91 -11.96
N ARG A 10 -1.33 -11.51 -11.29
CA ARG A 10 -2.14 -10.79 -10.29
C ARG A 10 -1.30 -10.28 -9.12
N THR A 11 -0.40 -11.14 -8.62
CA THR A 11 0.47 -10.80 -7.49
C THR A 11 1.40 -9.64 -7.84
N LEU A 12 2.09 -9.72 -8.98
CA LEU A 12 3.03 -8.70 -9.44
C LEU A 12 2.32 -7.38 -9.73
N ARG A 13 1.13 -7.41 -10.33
CA ARG A 13 0.34 -6.20 -10.59
C ARG A 13 -0.01 -5.48 -9.30
N THR A 14 -0.60 -6.20 -8.34
CA THR A 14 -0.95 -5.63 -7.02
C THR A 14 0.29 -5.14 -6.28
N TYR A 15 1.41 -5.86 -6.36
CA TYR A 15 2.65 -5.44 -5.73
C TYR A 15 3.20 -4.14 -6.34
N ALA A 16 3.32 -4.07 -7.67
CA ALA A 16 3.87 -2.91 -8.36
C ALA A 16 3.00 -1.66 -8.17
N GLU A 17 1.67 -1.81 -8.26
CA GLU A 17 0.73 -0.72 -8.00
C GLU A 17 0.92 -0.14 -6.59
N ARG A 18 1.06 -1.01 -5.58
CA ARG A 18 1.25 -0.54 -4.21
C ARG A 18 2.63 0.04 -3.97
N TYR A 19 3.69 -0.60 -4.47
CA TYR A 19 5.05 -0.10 -4.27
C TYR A 19 5.22 1.30 -4.86
N ASN A 20 4.65 1.53 -6.04
CA ASN A 20 4.80 2.80 -6.74
C ASN A 20 3.96 3.94 -6.15
N ARG A 21 2.76 3.65 -5.64
CA ARG A 21 1.82 4.68 -5.14
C ARG A 21 1.77 4.81 -3.61
N GLY A 22 2.13 3.77 -2.87
CA GLY A 22 2.16 3.82 -1.42
C GLY A 22 3.41 4.53 -0.92
N ARG A 23 3.34 5.15 0.27
CA ARG A 23 4.52 5.55 1.05
C ARG A 23 5.01 4.34 1.86
N PRO A 24 5.92 3.50 1.34
CA PRO A 24 6.50 2.48 2.20
C PRO A 24 7.31 3.20 3.29
N HIS A 25 7.28 2.65 4.49
CA HIS A 25 8.08 3.14 5.63
C HIS A 25 9.59 3.17 5.36
N ARG A 26 10.05 2.65 4.20
CA ARG A 26 11.46 2.57 3.78
C ARG A 26 11.77 3.30 2.46
N ALA A 27 10.88 4.15 1.95
CA ALA A 27 11.24 4.98 0.80
C ALA A 27 12.19 6.11 1.18
N LEU A 28 13.03 6.54 0.22
CA LEU A 28 13.85 7.73 0.34
C LEU A 28 12.94 8.94 0.66
N ALA A 29 13.24 9.65 1.75
CA ALA A 29 12.44 10.77 2.24
C ALA A 29 10.94 10.45 2.47
N LEU A 30 10.58 9.18 2.66
CA LEU A 30 9.18 8.71 2.74
C LEU A 30 8.34 9.10 1.51
N ALA A 31 8.97 9.30 0.35
CA ALA A 31 8.33 9.68 -0.90
C ALA A 31 7.93 8.44 -1.73
N THR A 32 6.83 8.54 -2.45
CA THR A 32 6.39 7.46 -3.35
C THR A 32 7.09 7.61 -4.71
N PRO A 33 7.47 6.51 -5.39
CA PRO A 33 8.07 6.60 -6.74
C PRO A 33 7.18 7.34 -7.74
N LEU A 34 5.87 7.09 -7.68
CA LEU A 34 4.86 7.90 -8.35
C LEU A 34 4.28 8.83 -7.30
N ALA A 35 4.78 10.07 -7.27
CA ALA A 35 4.28 11.10 -6.36
C ALA A 35 2.80 11.38 -6.67
N GLU A 36 1.92 10.99 -5.76
CA GLU A 36 0.54 11.47 -5.75
C GLU A 36 0.41 12.59 -4.72
N PRO A 37 -0.19 13.73 -5.08
CA PRO A 37 -0.45 14.80 -4.12
C PRO A 37 -1.42 14.28 -3.06
N GLN A 38 -0.88 14.05 -1.86
CA GLN A 38 -1.65 13.77 -0.66
C GLN A 38 -1.22 14.74 0.41
N ASP A 39 -2.16 15.53 0.91
CA ASP A 39 -1.93 16.35 2.08
C ASP A 39 -1.80 15.43 3.30
N PRO A 40 -0.76 15.61 4.13
CA PRO A 40 -0.65 14.88 5.38
C PRO A 40 -1.80 15.31 6.29
N MET A 41 -2.85 14.49 6.36
CA MET A 41 -3.90 14.66 7.35
C MET A 41 -3.42 14.14 8.71
N PRO A 42 -3.59 14.91 9.80
CA PRO A 42 -3.47 14.37 11.15
C PRO A 42 -4.64 13.43 11.38
N VAL A 43 -4.36 12.12 11.47
CA VAL A 43 -5.35 11.08 11.71
C VAL A 43 -5.10 10.51 13.10
N SER A 44 -6.14 10.38 13.93
CA SER A 44 -6.02 9.70 15.23
C SER A 44 -5.62 8.24 15.01
N PRO A 45 -4.82 7.61 15.89
CA PRO A 45 -4.53 6.18 15.83
C PRO A 45 -5.79 5.29 15.75
N ARG A 46 -6.92 5.77 16.30
CA ARG A 46 -8.23 5.10 16.27
C ARG A 46 -8.93 5.17 14.92
N ASP A 47 -8.53 6.12 14.08
CA ASP A 47 -9.11 6.38 12.77
C ASP A 47 -8.30 5.72 11.65
N PHE A 48 -7.39 4.79 11.97
CA PHE A 48 -6.72 3.97 10.97
C PHE A 48 -7.46 2.66 10.72
N ARG A 49 -7.58 2.31 9.45
CA ARG A 49 -8.06 0.99 9.00
C ARG A 49 -6.94 0.22 8.35
N ARG A 50 -6.86 -1.07 8.70
CA ARG A 50 -5.97 -2.02 8.06
C ARG A 50 -6.67 -2.62 6.85
N ARG A 51 -5.97 -2.67 5.72
CA ARG A 51 -6.35 -3.43 4.53
C ARG A 51 -5.28 -4.47 4.24
N ASP A 52 -5.69 -5.72 4.13
CA ASP A 52 -4.79 -6.84 3.84
C ASP A 52 -4.79 -7.12 2.33
N LEU A 53 -3.61 -7.13 1.72
CA LEU A 53 -3.40 -7.47 0.33
C LEU A 53 -2.60 -8.77 0.20
N LEU A 54 -2.73 -9.42 -0.96
CA LEU A 54 -2.02 -10.66 -1.29
C LEU A 54 -2.16 -11.76 -0.22
N GLY A 55 -3.36 -11.90 0.35
CA GLY A 55 -3.64 -12.87 1.42
C GLY A 55 -3.00 -12.52 2.77
N GLY A 56 -2.75 -11.24 3.03
CA GLY A 56 -2.16 -10.76 4.29
C GLY A 56 -0.64 -10.63 4.26
N LEU A 57 0.01 -10.82 3.11
CA LEU A 57 1.44 -10.59 2.97
C LEU A 57 1.79 -9.10 3.05
N ILE A 58 0.87 -8.24 2.63
CA ILE A 58 1.03 -6.79 2.67
C ILE A 58 -0.09 -6.21 3.52
N HIS A 59 0.31 -5.46 4.57
CA HIS A 59 -0.60 -4.70 5.41
C HIS A 59 -0.54 -3.24 5.01
N GLU A 60 -1.68 -2.67 4.63
CA GLU A 60 -1.81 -1.24 4.39
C GLU A 60 -2.61 -0.60 5.50
N TYR A 61 -2.18 0.59 5.91
CA TYR A 61 -2.89 1.43 6.85
C TYR A 61 -3.35 2.69 6.12
N HIS A 62 -4.63 2.99 6.21
CA HIS A 62 -5.22 4.21 5.67
C HIS A 62 -6.03 4.89 6.75
N GLY A 63 -6.02 6.22 6.76
CA GLY A 63 -6.93 6.99 7.59
C GLY A 63 -8.36 6.84 7.07
N VAL A 64 -9.32 6.78 7.98
CA VAL A 64 -10.72 7.05 7.67
C VAL A 64 -10.79 8.55 7.39
N ALA A 65 -11.14 8.95 6.17
CA ALA A 65 -11.49 10.34 5.92
C ALA A 65 -12.67 10.69 6.84
N ALA A 66 -12.52 11.76 7.63
CA ALA A 66 -13.61 12.34 8.40
C ALA A 66 -14.66 12.95 7.45
#